data_AF-A0A8B5WDT7-F1
#
_entry.id   AF-A0A8B5WDT7-F1
#
_cell.length_a   1.000
_cell.length_b   1.000
_cell.length_c   1.000
_cell.angle_alpha   90.00
_cell.angle_beta   90.00
_cell.angle_gamma   90.00
#
_symmetry.space_group_name_H-M   'P 1'
#
loop_
_entity.id
_entity.type
_entity.pdbx_description
1 polymer ?
#
loop_
_entity_poly.entity_id
_entity_poly.type
_entity_poly.pdbx_seq_one_letter_code
_entity_poly.pdbx_strand_id
1 'polypeptide(L)'
;MISDKIFEEKGFMLVDALLSFGLIASLLIVTLPFAIELFHLRELSKKDVEFSRALYEEALFWTRQDTESDWLSGEQWIQAETGQFSIMVSGEGGYEKKVEIQSISWKE
;
A
#
# COMPACT_ATOMS: atom_id res chain seq x y z
N MET A 1 -57.86 -23.08 4.85
CA MET A 1 -58.19 -21.70 4.43
C MET A 1 -57.36 -20.61 5.13
N ILE A 2 -57.32 -20.51 6.48
CA ILE A 2 -56.39 -19.55 7.15
C ILE A 2 -54.93 -20.02 7.06
N SER A 3 -54.70 -21.33 7.16
CA SER A 3 -53.35 -21.93 7.05
C SER A 3 -52.70 -21.73 5.68
N ASP A 4 -53.48 -21.76 4.60
CA ASP A 4 -52.96 -21.63 3.23
C ASP A 4 -52.48 -20.19 2.94
N LYS A 5 -53.23 -19.19 3.43
CA LYS A 5 -52.85 -17.77 3.30
C LYS A 5 -51.56 -17.43 4.03
N ILE A 6 -51.37 -17.98 5.23
CA ILE A 6 -50.14 -17.76 6.02
C ILE A 6 -48.93 -18.43 5.34
N PHE A 7 -49.14 -19.57 4.68
CA PHE A 7 -48.08 -20.27 3.95
C PHE A 7 -47.67 -19.53 2.67
N GLU A 8 -48.63 -19.01 1.91
CA GLU A 8 -48.36 -18.16 0.74
C GLU A 8 -47.62 -16.87 1.12
N GLU A 9 -48.04 -16.19 2.18
CA GLU A 9 -47.44 -14.92 2.62
C GLU A 9 -46.00 -15.11 3.14
N LYS A 10 -45.74 -16.20 3.87
CA LYS A 10 -44.38 -16.58 4.30
C LYS A 10 -43.50 -17.02 3.13
N GLY A 11 -44.07 -17.72 2.15
CA GLY A 11 -43.37 -18.11 0.92
C GLY A 11 -42.94 -16.89 0.10
N PHE A 12 -43.83 -15.90 -0.04
CA PHE A 12 -43.53 -14.63 -0.70
C PHE A 12 -42.41 -13.86 0.03
N MET A 13 -42.48 -13.77 1.37
CA MET A 13 -41.44 -13.12 2.17
C MET A 13 -40.07 -13.79 2.05
N LEU A 14 -40.02 -15.12 1.95
CA LEU A 14 -38.78 -15.87 1.76
C LEU A 14 -38.15 -15.59 0.38
N VAL A 15 -38.96 -15.51 -0.67
CA VAL A 15 -38.50 -15.19 -2.03
C VAL A 15 -37.96 -13.77 -2.10
N ASP A 16 -38.64 -12.79 -1.51
CA ASP A 16 -38.17 -11.41 -1.45
C ASP A 16 -36.85 -11.28 -0.68
N ALA A 17 -36.71 -12.03 0.42
CA ALA A 17 -35.46 -12.09 1.16
C ALA A 17 -34.32 -12.69 0.31
N LEU A 18 -34.57 -13.79 -0.40
CA LEU A 18 -33.59 -14.42 -1.30
C LEU A 18 -33.16 -13.48 -2.43
N LEU A 19 -34.10 -12.76 -3.04
CA LEU A 19 -33.80 -11.76 -4.06
C LEU A 19 -32.95 -10.62 -3.49
N SER A 20 -33.32 -10.12 -2.30
CA SER A 20 -32.57 -9.05 -1.61
C SER A 20 -31.14 -9.49 -1.29
N PHE A 21 -30.96 -10.72 -0.78
CA PHE A 21 -29.64 -11.30 -0.54
C PHE A 21 -28.85 -11.50 -1.83
N GLY A 22 -29.49 -11.92 -2.92
CA GLY A 22 -28.86 -12.08 -4.23
C GLY A 22 -28.33 -10.75 -4.77
N LEU A 23 -29.10 -9.67 -4.61
CA LEU A 23 -28.68 -8.32 -4.99
C LEU A 23 -27.47 -7.84 -4.16
N ILE A 24 -27.50 -8.07 -2.84
CA ILE A 24 -26.38 -7.71 -1.96
C ILE A 24 -25.13 -8.51 -2.33
N ALA A 25 -25.27 -9.83 -2.54
CA ALA A 25 -24.16 -10.69 -2.93
C ALA A 25 -23.56 -10.26 -4.28
N SER A 26 -24.40 -9.94 -5.28
CA SER A 26 -23.94 -9.43 -6.57
C SER A 26 -23.18 -8.12 -6.43
N LEU A 27 -23.69 -7.18 -5.63
CA LEU A 27 -23.03 -5.91 -5.35
C LEU A 27 -21.67 -6.13 -4.68
N LEU A 28 -21.58 -7.03 -3.70
CA LEU A 28 -20.33 -7.35 -3.02
C LEU A 28 -19.31 -7.99 -3.98
N ILE A 29 -19.71 -8.93 -4.83
CA ILE A 29 -18.82 -9.56 -5.82
C ILE A 29 -18.18 -8.51 -6.73
N VAL A 30 -18.95 -7.48 -7.12
CA VAL A 30 -18.45 -6.40 -7.97
C VAL A 30 -17.59 -5.42 -7.17
N THR A 31 -18.03 -4.98 -5.99
CA THR A 31 -17.39 -3.86 -5.26
C THR A 31 -16.16 -4.25 -4.46
N LEU A 32 -16.13 -5.48 -3.94
CA LEU A 32 -15.06 -5.98 -3.09
C LEU A 32 -13.67 -6.05 -3.80
N PRO A 33 -13.53 -6.48 -5.07
CA PRO A 33 -12.24 -6.40 -5.75
C PRO A 33 -11.73 -4.96 -5.90
N PHE A 34 -12.60 -4.00 -6.22
CA PHE A 34 -12.22 -2.58 -6.30
C PHE A 34 -11.74 -2.03 -4.95
N ALA A 35 -12.42 -2.41 -3.85
CA ALA A 35 -12.00 -2.00 -2.52
C ALA A 35 -10.61 -2.55 -2.19
N ILE A 36 -10.36 -3.83 -2.45
CA ILE A 36 -9.04 -4.47 -2.24
C ILE A 36 -7.96 -3.77 -3.06
N GLU A 37 -8.22 -3.52 -4.35
CA GLU A 37 -7.29 -2.84 -5.23
C GLU A 37 -6.96 -1.43 -4.75
N LEU A 38 -7.96 -0.67 -4.30
CA LEU A 38 -7.76 0.66 -3.72
C LEU A 38 -6.90 0.62 -2.45
N PHE A 39 -7.12 -0.35 -1.56
CA PHE A 39 -6.29 -0.52 -0.37
C PHE A 39 -4.85 -0.87 -0.75
N HIS A 40 -4.66 -1.76 -1.72
CA HIS A 40 -3.34 -2.15 -2.18
C HIS A 40 -2.59 -0.98 -2.83
N LEU A 41 -3.24 -0.21 -3.71
CA LEU A 41 -2.67 1.00 -4.32
C LEU A 41 -2.30 2.05 -3.27
N ARG A 42 -3.13 2.21 -2.23
CA ARG A 42 -2.84 3.13 -1.13
C ARG A 42 -1.61 2.69 -0.34
N GLU A 43 -1.47 1.39 -0.08
CA GLU A 43 -0.30 0.84 0.61
C GLU A 43 0.98 1.06 -0.21
N LEU A 44 0.94 0.76 -1.51
CA LEU A 44 2.04 1.01 -2.43
C LEU A 44 2.42 2.49 -2.46
N SER A 45 1.44 3.38 -2.55
CA SER A 45 1.67 4.83 -2.55
C SER A 45 2.28 5.31 -1.23
N LYS A 46 1.84 4.75 -0.09
CA LYS A 46 2.40 5.08 1.22
C LYS A 46 3.88 4.64 1.30
N LYS A 47 4.18 3.42 0.87
CA LYS A 47 5.56 2.90 0.79
C LYS A 47 6.42 3.79 -0.11
N ASP A 48 5.90 4.20 -1.27
CA ASP A 48 6.62 5.05 -2.22
C ASP A 48 7.05 6.40 -1.62
N VAL A 49 6.16 7.02 -0.84
CA VAL A 49 6.42 8.28 -0.12
C VAL A 49 7.44 8.06 0.99
N GLU A 50 7.34 6.97 1.76
CA GLU A 50 8.30 6.64 2.82
C GLU A 50 9.71 6.40 2.25
N PHE A 51 9.84 5.65 1.16
CA PHE A 51 11.11 5.47 0.46
C PHE A 51 11.70 6.80 -0.04
N SER A 52 10.87 7.66 -0.63
CA SER A 52 11.32 8.96 -1.13
C SER A 52 11.76 9.88 0.00
N ARG A 53 11.07 9.81 1.16
CA ARG A 53 11.45 10.54 2.36
C ARG A 53 12.78 10.04 2.92
N ALA A 54 12.96 8.72 3.03
CA ALA A 54 14.22 8.14 3.48
C ALA A 54 15.38 8.59 2.59
N LEU A 55 15.24 8.49 1.26
CA LEU A 55 16.24 8.96 0.31
C LEU A 55 16.56 10.45 0.45
N TYR A 56 15.56 11.29 0.72
CA TYR A 56 15.76 12.72 0.94
C TYR A 56 16.51 13.01 2.24
N GLU A 57 16.13 12.35 3.33
CA GLU A 57 16.81 12.48 4.62
C GLU A 57 18.27 12.04 4.48
N GLU A 58 18.52 10.94 3.77
CA GLU A 58 19.88 10.47 3.50
C GLU A 58 20.70 11.42 2.63
N ALA A 59 20.11 11.95 1.56
CA ALA A 59 20.78 12.93 0.72
C ALA A 59 21.14 14.22 1.49
N LEU A 60 20.39 14.58 2.54
CA LEU A 60 20.64 15.78 3.35
C LEU A 60 21.82 15.61 4.31
N PHE A 61 21.96 14.43 4.92
CA PHE A 61 23.02 14.14 5.90
C PHE A 61 24.25 13.46 5.29
N TRP A 62 24.22 13.16 3.99
CA TRP A 62 25.29 12.48 3.29
C TRP A 62 26.64 13.17 3.46
N THR A 63 27.56 12.50 4.16
CA THR A 63 28.95 12.91 4.28
C THR A 63 29.83 11.88 3.58
N ARG A 64 30.81 12.33 2.79
CA ARG A 64 31.70 11.47 1.96
C ARG A 64 32.50 10.41 2.75
N GLN A 65 32.45 10.45 4.08
CA GLN A 65 33.14 9.52 4.99
C GLN A 65 32.25 8.40 5.53
N ASP A 66 30.92 8.46 5.36
CA ASP A 66 30.01 7.44 5.88
C ASP A 66 29.96 6.25 4.91
N THR A 67 30.80 5.26 5.22
CA THR A 67 30.85 3.94 4.59
C THR A 67 29.87 3.04 5.33
N GLU A 68 28.90 2.48 4.60
CA GLU A 68 27.96 1.42 5.04
C GLU A 68 27.41 1.59 6.45
N SER A 69 26.33 2.36 6.58
CA SER A 69 25.48 2.30 7.77
C SER A 69 24.12 1.75 7.38
N ASP A 70 23.85 0.52 7.82
CA ASP A 70 22.49 -0.01 7.87
C ASP A 70 21.72 0.77 8.94
N TRP A 71 20.68 1.49 8.54
CA TRP A 71 19.78 2.16 9.48
C TRP A 71 18.34 1.71 9.25
N LEU A 72 17.58 1.67 10.34
CA LEU A 72 16.14 1.43 10.32
C LEU A 72 15.41 2.77 10.26
N SER A 73 14.72 3.04 9.16
CA SER A 73 13.71 4.11 9.11
C SER A 73 12.32 3.49 9.23
N GLY A 74 11.75 3.54 10.44
CA GLY A 74 10.48 2.88 10.75
C GLY A 74 10.59 1.35 10.81
N GLU A 75 9.78 0.64 10.01
CA GLU A 75 9.78 -0.83 9.92
C GLU A 75 10.62 -1.38 8.76
N GLN A 76 11.27 -0.51 7.97
CA GLN A 76 11.96 -0.92 6.74
C GLN A 76 13.48 -0.97 6.95
N TRP A 77 14.08 -2.10 6.57
CA TRP A 77 15.52 -2.24 6.42
C TRP A 77 15.97 -1.49 5.17
N ILE A 78 16.79 -0.47 5.37
CA ILE A 78 17.36 0.34 4.29
C ILE A 78 18.83 0.00 4.20
N GLN A 79 19.24 -0.62 3.09
CA GLN A 79 20.64 -0.81 2.78
C GLN A 79 21.10 0.32 1.85
N ALA A 80 21.98 1.17 2.36
CA ALA A 80 22.59 2.25 1.60
C ALA A 80 23.92 1.79 1.00
N GLU A 81 23.90 1.34 -0.26
CA GLU A 81 25.14 1.18 -1.01
C GLU A 81 25.58 2.54 -1.54
N THR A 82 26.54 3.15 -0.84
CA THR A 82 27.15 4.42 -1.24
C THR A 82 28.14 4.20 -2.39
N GLY A 83 27.71 4.56 -3.60
CA GLY A 83 28.61 4.77 -4.73
C GLY A 83 29.36 6.10 -4.59
N GLN A 84 30.31 6.38 -5.49
CA GLN A 84 31.11 7.62 -5.46
C GLN A 84 30.24 8.90 -5.49
N PHE A 85 29.03 8.81 -6.05
CA PHE A 85 28.03 9.89 -6.16
C PHE A 85 26.58 9.37 -6.11
N SER A 86 26.30 8.18 -5.55
CA SER A 86 24.93 7.65 -5.55
C SER A 86 24.56 7.01 -4.23
N ILE A 87 23.33 7.28 -3.78
CA ILE A 87 22.69 6.64 -2.64
C ILE A 87 21.64 5.69 -3.21
N MET A 88 21.80 4.39 -2.96
CA MET A 88 20.77 3.40 -3.24
C MET A 88 20.01 3.09 -1.96
N VAL A 89 18.69 2.99 -2.01
CA VAL A 89 17.88 2.52 -0.88
C VAL A 89 17.08 1.32 -1.35
N SER A 90 17.34 0.17 -0.72
CA SER A 90 16.55 -1.05 -0.86
C SER A 90 15.57 -1.16 0.31
N GLY A 91 14.46 -1.86 0.11
CA GLY A 91 13.59 -2.23 1.23
C GLY A 91 12.83 -3.53 1.00
N GLU A 92 12.12 -3.96 2.05
CA GLU A 92 11.52 -5.29 2.12
C GLU A 92 10.45 -5.48 1.02
N GLY A 93 10.64 -6.52 0.19
CA GLY A 93 9.76 -6.83 -0.96
C GLY A 93 10.35 -6.53 -2.34
N GLY A 94 11.65 -6.22 -2.44
CA GLY A 94 12.34 -6.06 -3.73
C GLY A 94 12.10 -4.71 -4.42
N TYR A 95 11.60 -3.72 -3.68
CA TYR A 95 11.53 -2.34 -4.16
C TYR A 95 12.90 -1.68 -3.98
N GLU A 96 13.52 -1.30 -5.09
CA GLU A 96 14.80 -0.60 -5.13
C GLU A 96 14.59 0.78 -5.74
N LYS A 97 15.01 1.83 -5.02
CA LYS A 97 15.09 3.18 -5.56
C LYS A 97 16.51 3.70 -5.40
N LYS A 98 17.03 4.36 -6.45
CA LYS A 98 18.38 4.93 -6.48
C LYS A 98 18.32 6.41 -6.78
N VAL A 99 19.08 7.19 -6.03
CA VAL A 99 19.29 8.62 -6.27
C VAL A 99 20.77 8.86 -6.52
N GLU A 100 21.07 9.58 -7.60
CA GLU A 100 22.43 10.02 -7.92
C GLU A 100 22.59 11.49 -7.55
N ILE A 101 23.61 11.79 -6.75
CA ILE A 101 23.95 13.13 -6.32
C ILE A 101 24.75 13.81 -7.44
N GLN A 102 24.12 14.74 -8.17
CA GLN A 102 24.76 15.40 -9.31
C GLN A 102 25.82 16.43 -8.92
N SER A 103 25.63 17.15 -7.81
CA SER A 103 26.60 18.15 -7.34
C SER A 103 26.36 18.52 -5.88
N ILE A 104 27.42 18.68 -5.11
CA ILE A 104 27.37 19.16 -3.73
C ILE A 104 28.14 20.47 -3.66
N SER A 105 27.46 21.53 -3.21
CA SER A 105 28.08 22.82 -2.92
C SER A 105 28.24 22.95 -1.41
N TRP A 106 29.45 22.73 -0.91
CA TRP A 106 29.78 23.02 0.47
C TRP A 106 29.86 24.54 0.64
N LYS A 107 29.02 25.11 1.52
CA LYS A 107 29.29 26.45 2.04
C LYS A 107 30.36 26.29 3.12
N GLU A 108 31.55 26.80 2.85
CA GLU A 108 32.56 27.08 3.87
C GLU A 108 32.03 28.10 4.90
#